data_AF-A0A7V8FCC6-F1
#
_entry.id   AF-A0A7V8FCC6-F1
#
_cell.length_a   1.000
_cell.length_b   1.000
_cell.length_c   1.000
_cell.angle_alpha   90.00
_cell.angle_beta   90.00
_cell.angle_gamma   90.00
#
_symmetry.space_group_name_H-M   'P 1'
#
loop_
_entity.id
_entity.type
_entity.pdbx_description
1 polymer ?
#
loop_
_entity_poly.entity_id
_entity_poly.type
_entity_poly.pdbx_seq_one_letter_code
_entity_poly.pdbx_strand_id
1 'polypeptide(L)' 'MAKHLIVREAFGDYAKGDRITEKVEEILASPNSANVLPINAPDATAQSRGSNSSGDQG' A
#
# COMPACT_ATOMS: atom_id res chain seq x y z
N MET A 1 5.46 7.87 13.96
CA MET A 1 5.68 7.22 12.66
C MET A 1 4.33 6.78 12.14
N ALA A 2 3.93 7.14 10.92
CA ALA A 2 2.74 6.55 10.35
C ALA A 2 2.96 5.06 10.07
N LYS A 3 1.92 4.27 10.32
CA LYS A 3 1.87 2.88 9.88
C LYS A 3 1.31 2.89 8.46
N HIS A 4 1.92 2.11 7.57
CA HIS A 4 1.45 1.95 6.20
C HIS A 4 1.37 0.47 5.87
N LEU A 5 0.43 0.11 5.00
CA LEU A 5 0.27 -1.25 4.50
C LEU A 5 0.39 -1.26 2.97
N ILE A 6 0.92 -2.35 2.40
CA ILE A 6 0.81 -2.64 0.96
C ILE A 6 0.03 -3.92 0.77
N VAL A 7 -0.93 -3.90 -0.15
CA VAL A 7 -1.75 -5.04 -0.50
C VAL A 7 -0.95 -5.99 -1.40
N ARG A 8 -0.79 -7.25 -0.96
CA ARG A 8 -0.05 -8.28 -1.70
C ARG A 8 -0.92 -8.98 -2.74
N GLU A 9 -2.22 -9.11 -2.46
CA GLU A 9 -3.24 -9.78 -3.27
C GLU A 9 -4.59 -9.09 -3.04
N ALA A 10 -5.58 -9.26 -3.93
CA ALA A 10 -6.85 -8.56 -3.83
C ALA A 10 -7.48 -8.63 -2.42
N PHE A 11 -7.82 -7.48 -1.86
CA PHE A 11 -8.30 -7.31 -0.49
C PHE A 11 -9.40 -6.25 -0.47
N GLY A 12 -10.65 -6.64 -0.19
CA GLY A 12 -11.78 -5.71 -0.25
C GLY A 12 -11.84 -4.99 -1.60
N ASP A 13 -11.84 -3.66 -1.57
CA ASP A 13 -11.80 -2.79 -2.76
C ASP A 13 -10.38 -2.46 -3.25
N TYR A 14 -9.34 -2.99 -2.61
CA TYR A 14 -7.95 -2.69 -2.93
C TYR A 14 -7.30 -3.80 -3.77
N ALA A 15 -6.48 -3.38 -4.72
CA ALA A 15 -5.74 -4.26 -5.61
C ALA A 15 -4.28 -4.44 -5.13
N LYS A 16 -3.61 -5.45 -5.69
CA LYS A 16 -2.20 -5.71 -5.42
C LYS A 16 -1.35 -4.47 -5.74
N GLY A 17 -0.53 -4.06 -4.79
CA GLY A 17 0.33 -2.88 -4.88
C GLY A 17 -0.28 -1.61 -4.30
N ASP A 18 -1.57 -1.61 -3.95
CA ASP A 18 -2.19 -0.45 -3.31
C ASP A 18 -1.61 -0.21 -1.92
N ARG A 19 -1.25 1.05 -1.65
CA ARG A 19 -0.76 1.52 -0.35
C ARG A 19 -1.92 2.07 0.45
N ILE A 20 -2.07 1.57 1.68
CA ILE A 20 -3.15 1.97 2.58
C ILE A 20 -2.59 2.67 3.82
N THR A 21 -3.12 3.86 4.09
CA THR A 21 -2.69 4.79 5.15
C THR A 21 -3.76 5.01 6.22
N GLU A 22 -5.03 5.08 5.83
CA GLU A 22 -6.09 5.68 6.66
C GLU A 22 -6.80 4.64 7.53
N LYS A 23 -6.83 3.38 7.06
CA LYS A 23 -7.61 2.29 7.65
C LYS A 23 -6.73 1.16 8.20
N VAL A 24 -5.48 1.46 8.55
CA VAL A 24 -4.49 0.44 8.91
C VAL A 24 -4.95 -0.44 10.07
N GLU A 25 -5.51 0.15 11.13
CA GLU A 25 -5.93 -0.60 12.32
C GLU A 25 -7.14 -1.51 12.00
N GLU A 26 -8.11 -1.02 11.22
CA GLU A 26 -9.26 -1.79 10.75
C GLU A 26 -8.83 -2.96 9.86
N ILE A 27 -7.88 -2.72 8.96
CA ILE A 27 -7.36 -3.74 8.04
C ILE A 27 -6.58 -4.81 8.79
N LEU A 28 -5.77 -4.44 9.78
CA LEU A 28 -5.04 -5.39 10.61
C LEU A 28 -5.98 -6.23 11.49
N ALA A 29 -7.13 -5.69 11.88
CA ALA A 29 -8.19 -6.42 12.57
C ALA A 29 -9.07 -7.26 11.63
N SER A 30 -8.95 -7.08 10.31
CA SER A 30 -9.71 -7.81 9.30
C SER A 30 -9.26 -9.28 9.19
N PRO A 31 -10.16 -10.22 8.88
CA PRO A 31 -9.78 -11.60 8.56
C PRO A 31 -8.84 -11.72 7.35
N ASN A 32 -8.80 -10.70 6.49
CA ASN A 32 -7.94 -10.69 5.30
C ASN A 32 -6.61 -9.96 5.55
N SER A 33 -6.22 -9.71 6.80
CA SER A 33 -4.95 -9.07 7.16
C SER A 33 -3.71 -9.83 6.65
N ALA A 34 -3.85 -11.13 6.35
CA ALA A 34 -2.80 -11.92 5.70
C ALA A 34 -2.45 -11.44 4.27
N ASN A 35 -3.36 -10.71 3.62
CA ASN A 35 -3.16 -10.19 2.26
C ASN A 35 -2.46 -8.83 2.24
N VAL A 36 -2.11 -8.28 3.40
CA VAL A 36 -1.43 -6.97 3.51
C VAL A 36 -0.09 -7.10 4.22
N LEU A 37 0.87 -6.33 3.77
CA LEU A 37 2.22 -6.29 4.31
C LEU A 37 2.43 -4.96 5.04
N PRO A 38 2.75 -4.97 6.35
CA PRO A 38 3.14 -3.76 7.04
C PRO A 38 4.48 -3.27 6.49
N ILE A 39 4.56 -1.97 6.22
CA ILE A 39 5.80 -1.33 5.82
C ILE A 39 6.15 -0.21 6.80
N ASN A 40 7.38 -0.24 7.28
CA ASN A 40 7.98 0.89 7.99
C ASN A 40 8.49 1.87 6.94
N ALA A 41 7.56 2.65 6.40
CA ALA A 41 7.90 3.75 5.50
C ALA A 41 7.79 5.08 6.26
N PRO A 42 8.70 6.04 6.01
CA PRO A 42 8.47 7.41 6.44
C PRO A 42 7.15 7.92 5.84
N ASP A 43 6.47 8.79 6.59
CA ASP A 43 5.22 9.43 6.19
C ASP A 43 5.47 10.22 4.92
N ALA A 44 5.09 9.63 3.79
CA ALA A 44 5.28 10.23 2.49
C ALA A 44 3.98 10.91 2.12
N THR A 45 3.86 12.19 2.40
CA THR A 45 2.91 13.10 1.71
C THR A 45 3.14 13.18 0.18
N ALA A 46 3.96 12.29 -0.39
CA ALA A 46 4.31 12.26 -1.78
C ALA A 46 4.60 10.82 -2.24
N GLN A 47 3.59 10.11 -2.72
CA GLN A 47 3.73 9.38 -3.99
C GLN A 47 2.39 9.54 -4.72
N SER A 48 2.31 10.68 -5.41
CA SER A 48 1.34 10.88 -6.49
C SER A 48 1.40 9.65 -7.40
N ARG A 49 0.20 9.19 -7.76
CA ARG A 49 -0.13 8.00 -8.54
C ARG A 49 0.95 7.63 -9.56
N GLY A 50 1.29 6.35 -9.62
CA GLY A 50 2.22 5.79 -10.59
C GLY A 50 2.01 6.37 -11.98
N SER A 51 3.00 7.09 -12.47
CA SER A 51 3.27 7.12 -13.90
C SER A 51 3.85 5.76 -14.24
N ASN A 52 2.96 4.84 -14.61
CA ASN A 52 3.33 3.66 -15.34
C ASN A 52 3.89 4.10 -16.70
N SER A 53 4.99 3.46 -17.12
CA SER A 53 5.55 3.36 -18.49
C SER A 53 6.86 4.12 -18.77
N SER A 54 7.94 3.33 -18.76
CA SER A 54 8.92 3.16 -19.85
C SER A 54 9.65 4.39 -20.41
N GLY A 55 10.97 4.44 -20.24
CA GLY A 55 11.82 5.38 -20.99
C GLY A 55 13.30 5.34 -20.61
N ASP A 56 14.04 4.49 -21.35
CA ASP A 56 15.38 4.72 -21.90
C ASP A 56 16.60 4.93 -20.96
N GLN A 57 17.58 4.03 -21.13
CA GLN A 57 18.94 4.15 -20.59
C GLN A 57 19.71 5.19 -21.42
N GLY A 58 20.43 6.10 -20.75
CA GLY A 58 21.45 6.95 -21.34
C GLY A 58 22.63 7.09 -20.40
#